data_AF-A0A4R5XFM4-F1
#
_entry.id   AF-A0A4R5XFM4-F1
#
_cell.length_a   1.000
_cell.length_b   1.000
_cell.length_c   1.000
_cell.angle_alpha   90.00
_cell.angle_beta   90.00
_cell.angle_gamma   90.00
#
_symmetry.space_group_name_H-M   'P 1'
#
loop_
_entity.id
_entity.type
_entity.pdbx_description
1 polymer ?
#
loop_
_entity_poly.entity_id
_entity_poly.type
_entity_poly.pdbx_seq_one_letter_code
_entity_poly.pdbx_strand_id
1 'polypeptide(L)'
;MPTSSPIITGFYRYTDILWEWHQVISDPAEVSALKAFISNASLVDPKNPLRKAGADGIELYVGTLSATGQARLLYSSAQVEYIRYWLHAMGLTKELLPMPSSESLLTTSNLRNHTPVIYKTAEDLKKAVKMIDKNNKRLKGTDPALMSMRQSFERVRTFWGAKVGTWLAIDFEAWEREHTVLTEFGWSCIQWKDGEEICEEGHLMVKEHASYRNGTYVPDHREHYEFGLSQIVDKITFKRMICDMINGFADQGPLFLVFHDGSQDIKYLNSASITAPLNGLTYLLPESAPDTGLYVVDTSDMFAAMEGYAGERSAFVRMANLLKIPTAYLHNAGNDAHYTLLAMKAMASGNQLDVQREERWPHHNKGDVITPGSALKVQFNAWEEEEDYSDTEGVMASSIPHHEVEVATKLMSIDDEEIKDEEMLW
;
A
#
# COMPACT_ATOMS: atom_id res chain seq x y z
N MET A 1 -50.45 -1.18 6.93
CA MET A 1 -49.18 -1.21 6.17
C MET A 1 -48.08 -1.58 7.16
N PRO A 2 -47.46 -2.76 7.09
CA PRO A 2 -46.29 -3.01 7.90
C PRO A 2 -45.21 -2.03 7.43
N THR A 3 -44.77 -1.17 8.34
CA THR A 3 -43.63 -0.28 8.16
C THR A 3 -42.43 -1.16 7.80
N SER A 4 -41.98 -1.08 6.55
CA SER A 4 -40.74 -1.68 6.08
C SER A 4 -39.62 -1.15 6.97
N SER A 5 -39.16 -1.95 7.94
CA SER A 5 -37.94 -1.68 8.67
C SER A 5 -36.82 -1.46 7.64
N PRO A 6 -35.95 -0.45 7.81
CA PRO A 6 -34.87 -0.20 6.88
C PRO A 6 -34.01 -1.47 6.76
N ILE A 7 -33.72 -1.90 5.53
CA ILE A 7 -32.81 -3.01 5.28
C ILE A 7 -31.43 -2.54 5.72
N ILE A 8 -30.96 -3.04 6.87
CA ILE A 8 -29.61 -2.73 7.35
C ILE A 8 -28.64 -3.60 6.57
N THR A 9 -27.87 -2.98 5.68
CA THR A 9 -26.76 -3.61 4.98
C THR A 9 -25.46 -3.45 5.76
N GLY A 10 -24.59 -4.45 5.70
CA GLY A 10 -23.32 -4.42 6.42
C GLY A 10 -22.45 -5.62 6.10
N PHE A 11 -21.68 -6.06 7.09
CA PHE A 11 -20.70 -7.13 6.96
C PHE A 11 -20.78 -8.09 8.15
N TYR A 12 -20.40 -9.34 7.93
CA TYR A 12 -20.24 -10.34 8.97
C TYR A 12 -18.79 -10.80 9.00
N ARG A 13 -18.24 -11.00 10.21
CA ARG A 13 -16.89 -11.55 10.33
C ARG A 13 -16.86 -12.96 9.74
N TYR A 14 -15.84 -13.24 8.96
CA TYR A 14 -15.61 -14.54 8.34
C TYR A 14 -15.72 -15.68 9.37
N THR A 15 -15.11 -15.49 10.54
CA THR A 15 -15.14 -16.45 11.65
C THR A 15 -16.52 -16.64 12.24
N ASP A 16 -17.34 -15.60 12.33
CA ASP A 16 -18.69 -15.71 12.90
C ASP A 16 -19.59 -16.54 11.98
N ILE A 17 -19.44 -16.36 10.67
CA ILE A 17 -20.14 -17.17 9.67
C ILE A 17 -19.72 -18.64 9.76
N LEU A 18 -18.42 -18.91 9.90
CA LEU A 18 -17.90 -20.29 9.97
C LEU A 18 -18.25 -21.01 11.29
N TRP A 19 -18.16 -20.32 12.42
CA TRP A 19 -18.18 -20.95 13.75
C TRP A 19 -19.46 -20.70 14.55
N GLU A 20 -20.19 -19.62 14.28
CA GLU A 20 -21.35 -19.23 15.09
C GLU A 20 -22.67 -19.40 14.35
N TRP A 21 -22.72 -19.15 13.04
CA TRP A 21 -23.99 -19.16 12.29
C TRP A 21 -24.76 -20.49 12.38
N HIS A 22 -24.06 -21.61 12.39
CA HIS A 22 -24.72 -22.92 12.47
C HIS A 22 -25.43 -23.18 13.80
N GLN A 23 -25.13 -22.42 14.87
CA GLN A 23 -25.72 -22.63 16.20
C GLN A 23 -27.19 -22.22 16.28
N VAL A 24 -27.66 -21.38 15.34
CA VAL A 24 -29.08 -21.00 15.25
C VAL A 24 -29.92 -21.97 14.42
N ILE A 25 -29.31 -23.04 13.87
CA ILE A 25 -29.97 -24.04 13.04
C ILE A 25 -30.21 -25.31 13.86
N SER A 26 -31.45 -25.77 13.93
CA SER A 26 -31.81 -26.96 14.72
C SER A 26 -31.62 -28.28 13.98
N ASP A 27 -31.74 -28.29 12.64
CA ASP A 27 -31.65 -29.51 11.83
C ASP A 27 -30.16 -29.83 11.50
N PRO A 28 -29.62 -30.99 11.93
CA PRO A 28 -28.24 -31.37 11.65
C PRO A 28 -27.89 -31.49 10.17
N ALA A 29 -28.86 -31.86 9.32
CA ALA A 29 -28.65 -31.96 7.88
C ALA A 29 -28.46 -30.58 7.25
N GLU A 30 -29.25 -29.60 7.69
CA GLU A 30 -29.15 -28.20 7.25
C GLU A 30 -27.86 -27.55 7.76
N VAL A 31 -27.43 -27.87 8.98
CA VAL A 31 -26.10 -27.48 9.51
C VAL A 31 -24.98 -28.02 8.61
N SER A 32 -25.10 -29.27 8.17
CA SER A 32 -24.11 -29.90 7.30
C SER A 32 -24.08 -29.25 5.92
N ALA A 33 -25.25 -28.93 5.36
CA ALA A 33 -25.37 -28.21 4.09
C ALA A 33 -24.74 -26.81 4.16
N LEU A 34 -25.03 -26.04 5.21
CA LEU A 34 -24.42 -24.73 5.42
C LEU A 34 -22.89 -24.85 5.53
N LYS A 35 -22.39 -25.74 6.39
CA LYS A 35 -20.94 -25.94 6.60
C LYS A 35 -20.22 -26.37 5.32
N ALA A 36 -20.84 -27.22 4.50
CA ALA A 36 -20.30 -27.61 3.21
C ALA A 36 -20.18 -26.40 2.27
N PHE A 37 -21.24 -25.59 2.19
CA PHE A 37 -21.30 -24.39 1.36
C PHE A 37 -20.20 -23.37 1.72
N ILE A 38 -20.09 -23.02 3.01
CA ILE A 38 -19.15 -21.99 3.50
C ILE A 38 -17.74 -22.53 3.76
N SER A 39 -17.46 -23.79 3.40
CA SER A 39 -16.13 -24.36 3.54
C SER A 39 -15.14 -23.65 2.63
N ASN A 40 -13.88 -23.49 3.07
CA ASN A 40 -12.85 -22.82 2.27
C ASN A 40 -12.72 -23.39 0.84
N ALA A 41 -12.87 -24.72 0.69
CA ALA A 41 -12.78 -25.39 -0.61
C ALA A 41 -13.98 -25.07 -1.51
N SER A 42 -15.20 -25.08 -0.94
CA SER A 42 -16.41 -24.72 -1.67
C SER A 42 -16.40 -23.26 -2.11
N LEU A 43 -15.99 -22.33 -1.25
CA LEU A 43 -16.03 -20.90 -1.54
C LEU A 43 -15.23 -20.52 -2.79
N VAL A 44 -14.05 -21.12 -2.97
CA VAL A 44 -13.15 -20.83 -4.09
C VAL A 44 -13.43 -21.67 -5.33
N ASP A 45 -14.35 -22.64 -5.25
CA ASP A 45 -14.69 -23.50 -6.38
C ASP A 45 -15.23 -22.64 -7.54
N PRO A 46 -14.81 -22.89 -8.80
CA PRO A 46 -15.32 -22.15 -9.95
C PRO A 46 -16.84 -22.19 -10.13
N LYS A 47 -17.52 -23.19 -9.57
CA LYS A 47 -18.97 -23.35 -9.61
C LYS A 47 -19.68 -22.77 -8.38
N ASN A 48 -18.94 -22.17 -7.44
CA ASN A 48 -19.56 -21.54 -6.28
C ASN A 48 -20.45 -20.36 -6.74
N PRO A 49 -21.71 -20.30 -6.30
CA PRO A 49 -22.66 -19.30 -6.79
C PRO A 49 -22.41 -17.90 -6.22
N LEU A 50 -21.52 -17.73 -5.23
CA LEU A 50 -21.07 -16.41 -4.76
C LEU A 50 -19.99 -15.80 -5.65
N ARG A 51 -19.41 -16.57 -6.59
CA ARG A 51 -18.37 -16.07 -7.49
C ARG A 51 -18.99 -15.11 -8.50
N LYS A 52 -18.46 -13.88 -8.56
CA LYS A 52 -18.88 -12.89 -9.57
C LYS A 52 -18.49 -13.35 -10.97
N ALA A 53 -19.32 -13.03 -11.95
CA ALA A 53 -19.01 -13.30 -13.36
C ALA A 53 -17.69 -12.62 -13.76
N GLY A 54 -16.79 -13.38 -14.38
CA GLY A 54 -15.47 -12.89 -14.79
C GLY A 54 -14.42 -12.79 -13.68
N ALA A 55 -14.77 -12.99 -12.40
CA ALA A 55 -13.80 -12.99 -11.32
C ALA A 55 -13.02 -14.31 -11.28
N ASP A 56 -11.71 -14.25 -11.07
CA ASP A 56 -10.86 -15.41 -10.83
C ASP A 56 -10.73 -15.71 -9.33
N GLY A 57 -11.78 -16.25 -8.71
CA GLY A 57 -11.83 -16.58 -7.29
C GLY A 57 -13.05 -16.01 -6.56
N ILE A 58 -13.12 -16.21 -5.25
CA ILE A 58 -14.17 -15.65 -4.39
C ILE A 58 -13.82 -14.23 -3.97
N GLU A 59 -14.74 -13.29 -4.17
CA GLU A 59 -14.62 -11.94 -3.60
C GLU A 59 -15.11 -11.96 -2.14
N LEU A 60 -14.26 -11.56 -1.21
CA LEU A 60 -14.59 -11.25 0.18
C LEU A 60 -14.12 -9.82 0.48
N TYR A 61 -14.26 -9.38 1.72
CA TYR A 61 -13.83 -8.04 2.13
C TYR A 61 -12.86 -8.13 3.29
N VAL A 62 -11.87 -7.24 3.34
CA VAL A 62 -11.12 -7.00 4.58
C VAL A 62 -11.51 -5.63 5.08
N GLY A 63 -11.98 -5.58 6.32
CA GLY A 63 -12.37 -4.33 6.98
C GLY A 63 -11.63 -4.10 8.28
N THR A 64 -11.39 -2.83 8.59
CA THR A 64 -10.73 -2.42 9.83
C THR A 64 -11.79 -1.93 10.83
N LEU A 65 -11.87 -2.59 11.99
CA LEU A 65 -12.86 -2.26 13.02
C LEU A 65 -12.58 -0.87 13.63
N SER A 66 -13.60 -0.01 13.70
CA SER A 66 -13.48 1.35 14.26
C SER A 66 -13.04 1.37 15.71
N ALA A 67 -13.58 0.45 16.51
CA ALA A 67 -13.33 0.38 17.95
C ALA A 67 -11.92 -0.13 18.32
N THR A 68 -11.36 -1.06 17.55
CA THR A 68 -10.11 -1.75 17.91
C THR A 68 -8.96 -1.50 16.95
N GLY A 69 -9.22 -0.95 15.75
CA GLY A 69 -8.24 -0.81 14.67
C GLY A 69 -7.81 -2.14 14.06
N GLN A 70 -8.45 -3.26 14.43
CA GLN A 70 -8.05 -4.58 13.93
C GLN A 70 -8.69 -4.88 12.58
N ALA A 71 -7.91 -5.47 11.68
CA ALA A 71 -8.40 -5.98 10.42
C ALA A 71 -9.18 -7.30 10.63
N ARG A 72 -10.22 -7.52 9.83
CA ARG A 72 -11.00 -8.75 9.77
C ARG A 72 -11.33 -9.09 8.33
N LEU A 73 -11.29 -10.38 8.01
CA LEU A 73 -11.93 -10.91 6.81
C LEU A 73 -13.45 -10.96 7.02
N LEU A 74 -14.22 -10.53 6.03
CA LEU A 74 -15.64 -10.25 6.13
C LEU A 74 -16.40 -10.82 4.92
N TYR A 75 -17.62 -11.28 5.17
CA TYR A 75 -18.67 -11.42 4.16
C TYR A 75 -19.51 -10.15 4.13
N SER A 76 -19.98 -9.74 2.96
CA SER A 76 -21.08 -8.77 2.90
C SER A 76 -22.39 -9.41 3.37
N SER A 77 -23.30 -8.61 3.92
CA SER A 77 -24.65 -9.09 4.27
C SER A 77 -25.41 -9.60 3.06
N ALA A 78 -25.15 -9.07 1.86
CA ALA A 78 -25.71 -9.56 0.60
C ALA A 78 -25.25 -10.98 0.26
N GLN A 79 -23.98 -11.31 0.51
CA GLN A 79 -23.48 -12.68 0.34
C GLN A 79 -24.16 -13.64 1.33
N VAL A 80 -24.27 -13.25 2.60
CA VAL A 80 -24.94 -14.07 3.62
C VAL A 80 -26.40 -14.31 3.26
N GLU A 81 -27.10 -13.27 2.81
CA GLU A 81 -28.49 -13.37 2.36
C GLU A 81 -28.61 -14.32 1.15
N TYR A 82 -27.72 -14.19 0.17
CA TYR A 82 -27.70 -15.04 -1.00
C TYR A 82 -27.50 -16.52 -0.66
N ILE A 83 -26.61 -16.84 0.30
CA ILE A 83 -26.40 -18.22 0.75
C ILE A 83 -27.71 -18.84 1.23
N ARG A 84 -28.51 -18.10 2.02
CA ARG A 84 -29.79 -18.58 2.56
C ARG A 84 -30.76 -18.93 1.44
N TYR A 85 -30.93 -18.03 0.49
CA TYR A 85 -31.80 -18.24 -0.67
C TYR A 85 -31.32 -19.40 -1.54
N TRP A 86 -30.01 -19.48 -1.79
CA TRP A 86 -29.44 -20.51 -2.65
C TRP A 86 -29.62 -21.90 -2.03
N LEU A 87 -29.31 -22.09 -0.75
CA LEU A 87 -29.46 -23.38 -0.08
C LEU A 87 -30.92 -23.86 -0.10
N HIS A 88 -31.87 -22.94 0.13
CA HIS A 88 -33.29 -23.27 0.07
C HIS A 88 -33.76 -23.58 -1.36
N ALA A 89 -33.38 -22.76 -2.34
CA ALA A 89 -33.76 -22.96 -3.74
C ALA A 89 -33.21 -24.27 -4.32
N MET A 90 -32.06 -24.74 -3.82
CA MET A 90 -31.47 -26.03 -4.19
C MET A 90 -32.06 -27.23 -3.42
N GLY A 91 -33.05 -27.00 -2.54
CA GLY A 91 -33.68 -28.04 -1.73
C GLY A 91 -32.78 -28.61 -0.63
N LEU A 92 -31.70 -27.92 -0.27
CA LEU A 92 -30.76 -28.34 0.78
C LEU A 92 -31.25 -27.92 2.17
N THR A 93 -32.21 -26.99 2.24
CA THR A 93 -32.90 -26.59 3.47
C THR A 93 -34.41 -26.53 3.23
N LYS A 94 -35.19 -26.91 4.24
CA LYS A 94 -36.66 -26.97 4.19
C LYS A 94 -37.27 -25.58 4.10
N GLU A 95 -36.68 -24.63 4.81
CA GLU A 95 -37.03 -23.21 4.80
C GLU A 95 -35.76 -22.36 4.62
N LEU A 96 -35.92 -21.04 4.51
CA LEU A 96 -34.79 -20.13 4.56
C LEU A 96 -34.11 -20.23 5.93
N LEU A 97 -32.81 -20.48 5.94
CA LEU A 97 -32.04 -20.48 7.18
C LEU A 97 -32.23 -19.14 7.94
N PRO A 98 -32.22 -19.14 9.27
CA PRO A 98 -32.21 -17.89 10.02
C PRO A 98 -30.95 -17.07 9.72
N MET A 99 -31.06 -15.75 9.85
CA MET A 99 -29.89 -14.87 9.77
C MET A 99 -28.92 -15.17 10.92
N PRO A 100 -27.60 -14.91 10.74
CA PRO A 100 -26.68 -14.88 11.86
C PRO A 100 -27.14 -13.86 12.91
N SER A 101 -26.68 -14.01 14.15
CA SER A 101 -27.00 -13.08 15.25
C SER A 101 -26.82 -11.63 14.82
N SER A 102 -27.76 -10.75 15.17
CA SER A 102 -27.67 -9.32 14.90
C SER A 102 -26.45 -8.68 15.58
N GLU A 103 -25.93 -9.29 16.65
CA GLU A 103 -24.69 -8.85 17.31
C GLU A 103 -23.44 -9.07 16.44
N SER A 104 -23.52 -9.95 15.45
CA SER A 104 -22.43 -10.23 14.51
C SER A 104 -22.42 -9.31 13.29
N LEU A 105 -23.47 -8.50 13.09
CA LEU A 105 -23.58 -7.58 11.97
C LEU A 105 -22.77 -6.31 12.23
N LEU A 106 -21.76 -6.08 11.40
CA LEU A 106 -20.95 -4.88 11.35
C LEU A 106 -21.54 -3.91 10.32
N THR A 107 -22.02 -2.76 10.78
CA THR A 107 -22.44 -1.67 9.90
C THR A 107 -21.26 -0.80 9.49
N THR A 108 -21.47 0.16 8.59
CA THR A 108 -20.45 1.14 8.20
C THR A 108 -19.89 1.90 9.40
N SER A 109 -20.71 2.19 10.42
CA SER A 109 -20.22 2.85 11.64
C SER A 109 -19.23 2.00 12.46
N ASN A 110 -19.24 0.68 12.27
CA ASN A 110 -18.33 -0.24 12.94
C ASN A 110 -16.99 -0.42 12.21
N LEU A 111 -16.85 0.11 10.99
CA LEU A 111 -15.68 -0.08 10.12
C LEU A 111 -15.08 1.26 9.70
N ARG A 112 -13.77 1.45 9.86
CA ARG A 112 -13.05 2.64 9.33
C ARG A 112 -12.88 2.59 7.82
N ASN A 113 -12.72 1.38 7.31
CA ASN A 113 -12.56 1.07 5.90
C ASN A 113 -12.95 -0.39 5.66
N HIS A 114 -13.25 -0.71 4.42
CA HIS A 114 -13.35 -2.08 3.93
C HIS A 114 -13.01 -2.11 2.44
N THR A 115 -12.23 -3.11 2.01
CA THR A 115 -11.85 -3.27 0.62
C THR A 115 -12.16 -4.68 0.12
N PRO A 116 -12.67 -4.84 -1.12
CA PRO A 116 -12.86 -6.15 -1.71
C PRO A 116 -11.50 -6.83 -1.99
N VAL A 117 -11.44 -8.15 -1.82
CA VAL A 117 -10.27 -8.99 -2.08
C VAL A 117 -10.72 -10.29 -2.72
N ILE A 118 -10.01 -10.74 -3.75
CA ILE A 118 -10.29 -11.98 -4.46
C ILE A 118 -9.33 -13.08 -3.97
N TYR A 119 -9.86 -14.23 -3.58
CA TYR A 119 -9.08 -15.41 -3.20
C TYR A 119 -9.30 -16.54 -4.21
N LYS A 120 -8.20 -17.03 -4.80
CA LYS A 120 -8.21 -18.05 -5.85
C LYS A 120 -8.29 -19.47 -5.32
N THR A 121 -7.61 -19.72 -4.21
CA THR A 121 -7.50 -21.07 -3.64
C THR A 121 -7.88 -21.09 -2.17
N ALA A 122 -8.25 -22.29 -1.69
CA ALA A 122 -8.58 -22.50 -0.28
C ALA A 122 -7.36 -22.29 0.62
N GLU A 123 -6.16 -22.45 0.06
CA GLU A 123 -4.90 -22.19 0.75
C GLU A 123 -4.68 -20.68 0.94
N ASP A 124 -4.94 -19.87 -0.10
CA ASP A 124 -4.85 -18.40 -0.01
C ASP A 124 -5.79 -17.85 1.06
N LEU A 125 -7.03 -18.34 1.08
CA LEU A 125 -8.03 -17.94 2.08
C LEU A 125 -7.58 -18.29 3.51
N LYS A 126 -7.04 -19.50 3.72
CA LYS A 126 -6.48 -19.91 5.02
C LYS A 126 -5.26 -19.07 5.42
N LYS A 127 -4.37 -18.76 4.47
CA LYS A 127 -3.19 -17.92 4.69
C LYS A 127 -3.61 -16.50 5.06
N ALA A 128 -4.61 -15.94 4.39
CA ALA A 128 -5.12 -14.60 4.64
C ALA A 128 -5.66 -14.44 6.08
N VAL A 129 -6.49 -15.37 6.55
CA VAL A 129 -7.00 -15.34 7.93
C VAL A 129 -5.84 -15.39 8.94
N LYS A 130 -4.89 -16.30 8.76
CA LYS A 130 -3.71 -16.41 9.65
C LYS A 130 -2.85 -15.15 9.64
N MET A 131 -2.66 -14.55 8.46
CA MET A 131 -1.85 -13.35 8.29
C MET A 131 -2.52 -12.13 8.94
N ILE A 132 -3.84 -11.96 8.76
CA ILE A 132 -4.63 -10.93 9.44
C ILE A 132 -4.47 -11.05 10.96
N ASP A 133 -4.60 -12.26 11.51
CA ASP A 133 -4.44 -12.48 12.96
C ASP A 133 -3.00 -12.19 13.44
N LYS A 134 -2.00 -12.59 12.66
CA LYS A 134 -0.58 -12.29 12.96
C LYS A 134 -0.34 -10.78 12.97
N ASN A 135 -0.85 -10.06 11.98
CA ASN A 135 -0.67 -8.61 11.87
C ASN A 135 -1.43 -7.85 12.96
N ASN A 136 -2.66 -8.28 13.30
CA ASN A 136 -3.40 -7.72 14.43
C ASN A 136 -2.63 -7.83 15.75
N LYS A 137 -1.92 -8.94 15.97
CA LYS A 137 -1.06 -9.11 17.15
C LYS A 137 0.15 -8.17 17.10
N ARG A 138 0.79 -8.04 15.95
CA ARG A 138 1.94 -7.14 15.72
C ARG A 138 1.58 -5.65 15.85
N LEU A 139 0.36 -5.27 15.47
CA LEU A 139 -0.16 -3.90 15.56
C LEU A 139 -0.54 -3.48 16.98
N LYS A 140 -0.62 -4.41 17.93
CA LYS A 140 -1.00 -4.10 19.31
C LYS A 140 0.02 -3.14 19.95
N GLY A 141 -0.45 -1.99 20.42
CA GLY A 141 0.40 -0.97 21.06
C GLY A 141 1.27 -0.17 20.10
N THR A 142 1.04 -0.29 18.79
CA THR A 142 1.79 0.46 17.77
C THR A 142 1.49 1.97 17.84
N ASP A 143 2.46 2.77 17.41
CA ASP A 143 2.37 4.23 17.32
C ASP A 143 1.09 4.70 16.59
N PRO A 144 0.29 5.62 17.19
CA PRO A 144 -0.86 6.24 16.54
C PRO A 144 -0.56 6.87 15.17
N ALA A 145 0.64 7.44 14.98
CA ALA A 145 1.07 8.01 13.71
C ALA A 145 1.17 6.92 12.63
N LEU A 146 1.80 5.79 12.94
CA LEU A 146 1.87 4.65 12.02
C LEU A 146 0.48 4.10 11.70
N MET A 147 -0.44 4.08 12.67
CA MET A 147 -1.83 3.68 12.43
C MET A 147 -2.57 4.66 11.50
N SER A 148 -2.25 5.95 11.56
CA SER A 148 -2.79 6.96 10.65
C SER A 148 -2.24 6.79 9.24
N MET A 149 -0.93 6.61 9.10
CA MET A 149 -0.26 6.37 7.80
C MET A 149 -0.80 5.12 7.11
N ARG A 150 -1.00 4.03 7.86
CA ARG A 150 -1.61 2.78 7.35
C ARG A 150 -3.05 2.97 6.88
N GLN A 151 -3.84 3.78 7.58
CA GLN A 151 -5.20 4.11 7.15
C GLN A 151 -5.19 4.96 5.88
N SER A 152 -4.31 5.96 5.82
CA SER A 152 -4.11 6.79 4.63
C SER A 152 -3.72 5.93 3.42
N PHE A 153 -2.79 5.00 3.59
CA PHE A 153 -2.38 4.06 2.55
C PHE A 153 -3.56 3.28 1.97
N GLU A 154 -4.40 2.68 2.81
CA GLU A 154 -5.56 1.92 2.32
C GLU A 154 -6.63 2.82 1.69
N ARG A 155 -6.77 4.08 2.13
CA ARG A 155 -7.65 5.07 1.48
C ARG A 155 -7.14 5.42 0.09
N VAL A 156 -5.84 5.71 -0.06
CA VAL A 156 -5.19 5.94 -1.36
C VAL A 156 -5.42 4.75 -2.28
N ARG A 157 -5.17 3.53 -1.79
CA ARG A 157 -5.38 2.29 -2.55
C ARG A 157 -6.84 2.13 -3.03
N THR A 158 -7.79 2.44 -2.16
CA THR A 158 -9.22 2.35 -2.45
C THR A 158 -9.62 3.36 -3.52
N PHE A 159 -9.20 4.62 -3.37
CA PHE A 159 -9.56 5.70 -4.30
C PHE A 159 -8.89 5.51 -5.67
N TRP A 160 -7.63 5.09 -5.67
CA TRP A 160 -6.89 4.74 -6.87
C TRP A 160 -7.54 3.57 -7.62
N GLY A 161 -7.86 2.46 -6.93
CA GLY A 161 -8.53 1.31 -7.53
C GLY A 161 -9.94 1.61 -8.05
N ALA A 162 -10.61 2.60 -7.45
CA ALA A 162 -11.91 3.11 -7.90
C ALA A 162 -11.79 4.14 -9.05
N LYS A 163 -10.56 4.48 -9.48
CA LYS A 163 -10.28 5.47 -10.54
C LYS A 163 -10.90 6.84 -10.24
N VAL A 164 -10.82 7.27 -8.99
CA VAL A 164 -11.44 8.51 -8.50
C VAL A 164 -10.47 9.67 -8.62
N GLY A 165 -10.94 10.76 -9.20
CA GLY A 165 -10.26 12.05 -9.18
C GLY A 165 -9.03 12.18 -10.07
N THR A 166 -8.28 13.24 -9.82
CA THR A 166 -7.02 13.55 -10.47
C THR A 166 -5.88 13.42 -9.44
N TRP A 167 -4.78 12.76 -9.82
CA TRP A 167 -3.61 12.55 -8.99
C TRP A 167 -2.45 13.35 -9.57
N LEU A 168 -2.08 14.44 -8.91
CA LEU A 168 -1.12 15.41 -9.42
C LEU A 168 0.10 15.43 -8.49
N ALA A 169 1.18 14.77 -8.91
CA ALA A 169 2.47 14.91 -8.28
C ALA A 169 3.12 16.23 -8.67
N ILE A 170 3.69 16.92 -7.70
CA ILE A 170 4.34 18.22 -7.86
C ILE A 170 5.66 18.21 -7.11
N ASP A 171 6.66 18.86 -7.69
CA ASP A 171 7.92 19.16 -7.04
C ASP A 171 8.42 20.55 -7.46
N PHE A 172 9.17 21.22 -6.58
CA PHE A 172 9.83 22.49 -6.84
C PHE A 172 11.31 22.42 -6.52
N GLU A 173 12.13 23.01 -7.40
CA GLU A 173 13.50 23.37 -7.05
C GLU A 173 13.61 24.86 -6.74
N ALA A 174 14.42 25.16 -5.74
CA ALA A 174 14.77 26.52 -5.34
C ALA A 174 16.29 26.66 -5.25
N TRP A 175 16.77 27.89 -5.34
CA TRP A 175 18.20 28.15 -5.20
C TRP A 175 18.68 27.82 -3.78
N GLU A 176 19.67 26.94 -3.68
CA GLU A 176 20.20 26.39 -2.42
C GLU A 176 20.76 27.44 -1.43
N ARG A 177 20.95 28.68 -1.87
CA ARG A 177 21.44 29.79 -1.02
C ARG A 177 20.35 30.79 -0.61
N GLU A 178 19.19 30.76 -1.28
CA GLU A 178 18.05 31.59 -0.97
C GLU A 178 16.77 30.91 -1.48
N HIS A 179 16.13 30.16 -0.58
CA HIS A 179 14.99 29.29 -0.89
C HIS A 179 13.72 30.05 -1.31
N THR A 180 13.71 31.38 -1.30
CA THR A 180 12.62 32.19 -1.89
C THR A 180 12.74 32.35 -3.41
N VAL A 181 13.89 32.00 -3.99
CA VAL A 181 14.16 32.02 -5.43
C VAL A 181 13.82 30.66 -6.02
N LEU A 182 12.55 30.46 -6.40
CA LEU A 182 12.07 29.26 -7.08
C LEU A 182 12.62 29.20 -8.49
N THR A 183 13.35 28.15 -8.84
CA THR A 183 14.00 28.02 -10.15
C THR A 183 13.19 27.16 -11.10
N GLU A 184 12.54 26.12 -10.60
CA GLU A 184 11.85 25.12 -11.39
C GLU A 184 10.52 24.69 -10.76
N PHE A 185 9.64 24.14 -11.58
CA PHE A 185 8.42 23.45 -11.15
C PHE A 185 8.19 22.26 -12.06
N GLY A 186 7.99 21.09 -11.47
CA GLY A 186 7.62 19.88 -12.18
C GLY A 186 6.25 19.39 -11.79
N TRP A 187 5.59 18.73 -12.73
CA TRP A 187 4.36 18.02 -12.44
C TRP A 187 4.27 16.72 -13.21
N SER A 188 3.58 15.75 -12.62
CA SER A 188 3.12 14.55 -13.28
C SER A 188 1.70 14.26 -12.80
N CYS A 189 0.81 13.92 -13.71
CA CYS A 189 -0.62 13.86 -13.46
C CYS A 189 -1.21 12.60 -14.06
N ILE A 190 -2.08 11.92 -13.31
CA ILE A 190 -2.92 10.83 -13.79
C ILE A 190 -4.40 11.14 -13.50
N GLN A 191 -5.23 10.96 -14.53
CA GLN A 191 -6.68 11.02 -14.46
C GLN A 191 -7.29 9.87 -15.28
N TRP A 192 -8.60 9.67 -15.18
CA TRP A 192 -9.30 8.67 -16.00
C TRP A 192 -10.38 9.29 -16.85
N LYS A 193 -10.42 8.90 -18.12
CA LYS A 193 -11.47 9.28 -19.07
C LYS A 193 -11.99 8.05 -19.78
N ASP A 194 -13.30 7.82 -19.71
CA ASP A 194 -13.95 6.64 -20.27
C ASP A 194 -13.30 5.31 -19.80
N GLY A 195 -12.74 5.30 -18.59
CA GLY A 195 -12.06 4.16 -17.98
C GLY A 195 -10.58 4.01 -18.36
N GLU A 196 -10.10 4.77 -19.34
CA GLU A 196 -8.70 4.79 -19.76
C GLU A 196 -7.89 5.78 -18.92
N GLU A 197 -6.64 5.41 -18.62
CA GLU A 197 -5.70 6.26 -17.91
C GLU A 197 -5.15 7.32 -18.85
N ILE A 198 -5.19 8.59 -18.44
CA ILE A 198 -4.56 9.71 -19.13
C ILE A 198 -3.45 10.26 -18.24
N CYS A 199 -2.25 10.31 -18.80
CA CYS A 199 -1.08 10.89 -18.16
C CYS A 199 -0.74 12.24 -18.79
N GLU A 200 -0.41 13.21 -17.95
CA GLU A 200 0.15 14.50 -18.36
C GLU A 200 1.33 14.85 -17.46
N GLU A 201 2.43 15.35 -18.03
CA GLU A 201 3.61 15.74 -17.28
C GLU A 201 4.31 16.91 -17.92
N GLY A 202 5.12 17.61 -17.13
CA GLY A 202 5.94 18.67 -17.66
C GLY A 202 6.89 19.29 -16.64
N HIS A 203 7.67 20.24 -17.15
CA HIS A 203 8.71 20.92 -16.41
C HIS A 203 8.81 22.39 -16.84
N LEU A 204 8.76 23.31 -15.87
CA LEU A 204 8.91 24.75 -16.08
C LEU A 204 10.23 25.23 -15.48
N MET A 205 10.93 26.10 -16.20
CA MET A 205 12.10 26.83 -15.71
C MET A 205 11.83 28.33 -15.69
N VAL A 206 12.17 28.99 -14.59
CA VAL A 206 11.96 30.44 -14.44
C VAL A 206 13.07 31.22 -15.14
N LYS A 207 12.70 31.93 -16.22
CA LYS A 207 13.63 32.67 -17.10
C LYS A 207 14.51 33.66 -16.35
N GLU A 208 13.92 34.45 -15.46
CA GLU A 208 14.64 35.46 -14.67
C GLU A 208 15.61 34.84 -13.67
N HIS A 209 15.47 33.55 -13.38
CA HIS A 209 16.30 32.83 -12.43
C HIS A 209 17.34 31.91 -13.07
N ALA A 210 17.55 32.02 -14.40
CA ALA A 210 18.49 31.17 -15.12
C ALA A 210 19.93 31.20 -14.57
N SER A 211 20.36 32.33 -13.97
CA SER A 211 21.69 32.48 -13.36
C SER A 211 21.83 31.88 -11.97
N TYR A 212 20.73 31.54 -11.29
CA TYR A 212 20.78 30.89 -9.99
C TYR A 212 20.90 29.39 -10.21
N ARG A 213 22.11 28.87 -10.02
CA ARG A 213 22.46 27.46 -10.22
C ARG A 213 22.70 26.80 -8.87
N ASN A 214 22.25 25.56 -8.76
CA ASN A 214 22.61 24.70 -7.64
C ASN A 214 23.94 24.00 -7.97
N GLY A 215 24.38 23.07 -7.13
CA GLY A 215 25.61 22.30 -7.34
C GLY A 215 26.60 22.38 -6.18
N THR A 216 26.34 23.18 -5.14
CA THR A 216 27.16 23.14 -3.91
C THR A 216 26.69 22.01 -2.99
N TYR A 217 25.39 21.89 -2.78
CA TYR A 217 24.79 20.94 -1.83
C TYR A 217 23.90 19.90 -2.52
N VAL A 218 23.21 20.28 -3.59
CA VAL A 218 22.40 19.38 -4.42
C VAL A 218 22.89 19.43 -5.87
N PRO A 219 22.89 18.30 -6.60
CA PRO A 219 23.16 18.27 -8.04
C PRO A 219 22.30 19.28 -8.81
N ASP A 220 22.85 19.83 -9.88
CA ASP A 220 22.13 20.72 -10.79
C ASP A 220 21.76 19.94 -12.05
N HIS A 221 20.55 19.37 -12.07
CA HIS A 221 20.01 18.61 -13.19
C HIS A 221 18.87 19.34 -13.90
N ARG A 222 18.81 20.66 -13.75
CA ARG A 222 17.75 21.51 -14.31
C ARG A 222 17.45 21.27 -15.78
N GLU A 223 18.50 21.11 -16.59
CA GLU A 223 18.34 20.91 -18.04
C GLU A 223 18.16 19.44 -18.47
N HIS A 224 18.08 18.50 -17.52
CA HIS A 224 18.02 17.06 -17.77
C HIS A 224 16.63 16.48 -17.51
N TYR A 225 15.59 17.13 -18.03
CA TYR A 225 14.22 16.61 -17.95
C TYR A 225 14.03 15.45 -18.94
N GLU A 226 13.68 14.27 -18.43
CA GLU A 226 13.65 13.02 -19.22
C GLU A 226 12.34 12.78 -19.97
N PHE A 227 11.26 13.47 -19.58
CA PHE A 227 9.90 13.17 -20.05
C PHE A 227 9.33 14.19 -21.03
N GLY A 228 10.20 15.00 -21.64
CA GLY A 228 9.80 15.96 -22.66
C GLY A 228 10.77 17.12 -22.79
N LEU A 229 10.22 18.32 -23.00
CA LEU A 229 11.00 19.55 -23.13
C LEU A 229 10.64 20.51 -22.01
N SER A 230 11.66 20.97 -21.28
CA SER A 230 11.51 22.03 -20.29
C SER A 230 11.02 23.32 -20.94
N GLN A 231 9.97 23.93 -20.38
CA GLN A 231 9.44 25.20 -20.85
C GLN A 231 10.06 26.36 -20.05
N ILE A 232 10.74 27.27 -20.75
CA ILE A 232 11.29 28.48 -20.12
C ILE A 232 10.23 29.57 -20.12
N VAL A 233 9.80 29.99 -18.94
CA VAL A 233 8.70 30.95 -18.76
C VAL A 233 9.12 32.10 -17.84
N ASP A 234 8.52 33.27 -18.02
CA ASP A 234 8.67 34.37 -17.05
C ASP A 234 7.92 34.06 -15.74
N LYS A 235 8.28 34.76 -14.65
CA LYS A 235 7.66 34.56 -13.33
C LYS A 235 6.13 34.68 -13.32
N ILE A 236 5.58 35.58 -14.14
CA ILE A 236 4.14 35.83 -14.20
C ILE A 236 3.44 34.62 -14.80
N THR A 237 4.00 34.08 -15.88
CA THR A 237 3.51 32.89 -16.56
C THR A 237 3.72 31.64 -15.73
N PHE A 238 4.86 31.50 -15.06
CA PHE A 238 5.13 30.43 -14.09
C PHE A 238 4.05 30.34 -13.02
N LYS A 239 3.79 31.46 -12.34
CA LYS A 239 2.72 31.60 -11.35
C LYS A 239 1.36 31.24 -11.93
N ARG A 240 0.99 31.85 -13.07
CA ARG A 240 -0.32 31.65 -13.71
C ARG A 240 -0.54 30.18 -14.07
N MET A 241 0.44 29.52 -14.70
CA MET A 241 0.31 28.13 -15.13
C MET A 241 0.07 27.18 -13.94
N ILE A 242 0.79 27.37 -12.83
CA ILE A 242 0.61 26.55 -11.63
C ILE A 242 -0.79 26.75 -11.02
N CYS A 243 -1.24 28.01 -10.90
CA CYS A 243 -2.56 28.32 -10.38
C CYS A 243 -3.70 27.80 -11.26
N ASP A 244 -3.58 28.00 -12.58
CA ASP A 244 -4.59 27.56 -13.56
C ASP A 244 -4.67 26.03 -13.60
N MET A 245 -3.53 25.33 -13.47
CA MET A 245 -3.47 23.87 -13.40
C MET A 245 -4.20 23.33 -12.18
N ILE A 246 -3.90 23.85 -10.98
CA ILE A 246 -4.54 23.38 -9.74
C ILE A 246 -6.05 23.67 -9.76
N ASN A 247 -6.47 24.87 -10.18
CA ASN A 247 -7.89 25.19 -10.33
C ASN A 247 -8.56 24.27 -11.36
N GLY A 248 -7.95 24.12 -12.54
CA GLY A 248 -8.50 23.33 -13.64
C GLY A 248 -8.74 21.87 -13.26
N PHE A 249 -7.83 21.25 -12.50
CA PHE A 249 -8.03 19.89 -12.01
C PHE A 249 -9.01 19.81 -10.83
N ALA A 250 -8.98 20.78 -9.90
CA ALA A 250 -9.92 20.82 -8.78
C ALA A 250 -11.38 21.08 -9.22
N ASP A 251 -11.59 21.79 -10.33
CA ASP A 251 -12.92 22.04 -10.91
C ASP A 251 -13.54 20.77 -11.55
N GLN A 252 -12.71 19.78 -11.90
CA GLN A 252 -13.15 18.54 -12.54
C GLN A 252 -13.59 17.46 -11.55
N GLY A 253 -13.24 17.59 -10.27
CA GLY A 253 -13.52 16.58 -9.25
C GLY A 253 -12.53 16.66 -8.09
N PRO A 254 -12.37 15.59 -7.29
CA PRO A 254 -11.40 15.59 -6.21
C PRO A 254 -9.97 15.59 -6.79
N LEU A 255 -9.12 16.48 -6.27
CA LEU A 255 -7.72 16.59 -6.63
C LEU A 255 -6.84 16.08 -5.47
N PHE A 256 -6.04 15.07 -5.75
CA PHE A 256 -5.03 14.53 -4.85
C PHE A 256 -3.67 15.10 -5.25
N LEU A 257 -3.16 16.05 -4.47
CA LEU A 257 -1.81 16.57 -4.62
C LEU A 257 -0.82 15.59 -3.97
N VAL A 258 0.06 15.03 -4.79
CA VAL A 258 1.00 13.99 -4.41
C VAL A 258 2.38 14.61 -4.21
N PHE A 259 3.03 14.30 -3.09
CA PHE A 259 4.37 14.79 -2.79
C PHE A 259 5.25 13.68 -2.21
N HIS A 260 6.54 13.94 -2.11
CA HIS A 260 7.44 13.21 -1.24
C HIS A 260 8.00 14.16 -0.17
N ASP A 261 7.51 14.07 1.06
CA ASP A 261 7.81 15.03 2.14
C ASP A 261 7.46 16.50 1.75
N GLY A 262 6.27 16.70 1.20
CA GLY A 262 5.84 17.94 0.53
C GLY A 262 5.65 19.18 1.41
N SER A 263 6.14 19.17 2.65
CA SER A 263 5.98 20.28 3.59
C SER A 263 6.59 21.59 3.06
N GLN A 264 7.65 21.48 2.26
CA GLN A 264 8.31 22.63 1.64
C GLN A 264 7.59 23.08 0.36
N ASP A 265 7.17 22.16 -0.50
CA ASP A 265 6.39 22.46 -1.72
C ASP A 265 5.08 23.18 -1.41
N ILE A 266 4.38 22.74 -0.35
CA ILE A 266 3.15 23.39 0.10
C ILE A 266 3.42 24.82 0.58
N LYS A 267 4.59 25.11 1.17
CA LYS A 267 4.99 26.50 1.49
C LYS A 267 5.26 27.29 0.23
N TYR A 268 5.87 26.70 -0.79
CA TYR A 268 6.11 27.36 -2.09
C TYR A 268 4.82 27.68 -2.81
N LEU A 269 3.87 26.73 -2.86
CA LEU A 269 2.52 26.95 -3.38
C LEU A 269 1.81 28.10 -2.67
N ASN A 270 1.92 28.22 -1.35
CA ASN A 270 1.32 29.30 -0.57
C ASN A 270 2.11 30.63 -0.61
N SER A 271 3.34 30.63 -1.11
CA SER A 271 4.21 31.81 -1.10
C SER A 271 3.68 32.93 -2.01
N ALA A 272 4.14 34.17 -1.80
CA ALA A 272 3.79 35.30 -2.67
C ALA A 272 4.16 35.08 -4.15
N SER A 273 5.16 34.24 -4.40
CA SER A 273 5.62 33.88 -5.75
C SER A 273 4.59 33.07 -6.52
N ILE A 274 3.75 32.28 -5.86
CA ILE A 274 2.77 31.38 -6.49
C ILE A 274 1.34 31.72 -6.11
N THR A 275 1.04 31.86 -4.81
CA THR A 275 -0.32 32.06 -4.28
C THR A 275 -1.34 31.08 -4.88
N ALA A 276 -0.99 29.79 -4.86
CA ALA A 276 -1.83 28.73 -5.39
C ALA A 276 -3.20 28.67 -4.67
N PRO A 277 -4.27 28.26 -5.37
CA PRO A 277 -5.62 28.21 -4.84
C PRO A 277 -5.83 26.98 -3.94
N LEU A 278 -5.17 26.93 -2.79
CA LEU A 278 -5.19 25.79 -1.87
C LEU A 278 -6.35 25.83 -0.85
N ASN A 279 -7.46 26.49 -1.19
CA ASN A 279 -8.60 26.62 -0.27
C ASN A 279 -9.21 25.24 0.00
N GLY A 280 -9.31 24.87 1.28
CA GLY A 280 -9.85 23.56 1.67
C GLY A 280 -8.87 22.39 1.52
N LEU A 281 -7.57 22.66 1.30
CA LEU A 281 -6.52 21.63 1.34
C LEU A 281 -6.57 20.87 2.68
N THR A 282 -6.71 19.56 2.62
CA THR A 282 -6.73 18.69 3.81
C THR A 282 -5.69 17.58 3.70
N TYR A 283 -5.09 17.24 4.84
CA TYR A 283 -4.18 16.09 4.99
C TYR A 283 -4.93 14.81 5.40
N LEU A 284 -6.23 14.92 5.67
CA LEU A 284 -7.07 13.80 6.06
C LEU A 284 -7.94 13.38 4.88
N LEU A 285 -7.63 12.21 4.33
CA LEU A 285 -8.46 11.55 3.33
C LEU A 285 -9.81 11.12 3.94
N PRO A 286 -10.94 11.26 3.24
CA PRO A 286 -12.25 10.84 3.75
C PRO A 286 -12.38 9.31 3.86
N GLU A 287 -13.42 8.82 4.53
CA GLU A 287 -13.68 7.38 4.63
C GLU A 287 -14.25 6.76 3.36
N SER A 288 -14.96 7.56 2.57
CA SER A 288 -15.53 7.18 1.27
C SER A 288 -14.88 8.00 0.17
N ALA A 289 -14.91 7.49 -1.06
CA ALA A 289 -14.42 8.21 -2.22
C ALA A 289 -15.11 9.59 -2.29
N PRO A 290 -14.34 10.70 -2.32
CA PRO A 290 -14.92 12.03 -2.42
C PRO A 290 -15.41 12.32 -3.84
N ASP A 291 -16.43 13.17 -3.95
CA ASP A 291 -16.86 13.74 -5.25
C ASP A 291 -16.11 15.03 -5.59
N THR A 292 -15.59 15.73 -4.58
CA THR A 292 -14.85 17.00 -4.69
C THR A 292 -13.86 17.15 -3.54
N GLY A 293 -12.92 18.09 -3.65
CA GLY A 293 -12.01 18.48 -2.57
C GLY A 293 -10.54 18.41 -2.96
N LEU A 294 -9.69 18.98 -2.11
CA LEU A 294 -8.25 19.05 -2.33
C LEU A 294 -7.52 18.31 -1.21
N TYR A 295 -6.80 17.25 -1.57
CA TYR A 295 -6.24 16.29 -0.62
C TYR A 295 -4.73 16.15 -0.79
N VAL A 296 -3.99 16.12 0.31
CA VAL A 296 -2.55 15.80 0.29
C VAL A 296 -2.35 14.30 0.39
N VAL A 297 -1.49 13.77 -0.48
CA VAL A 297 -0.98 12.40 -0.44
C VAL A 297 0.54 12.46 -0.38
N ASP A 298 1.12 12.05 0.74
CA ASP A 298 2.58 12.04 0.93
C ASP A 298 3.12 10.62 0.76
N THR A 299 3.95 10.42 -0.25
CA THR A 299 4.57 9.12 -0.54
C THR A 299 5.54 8.69 0.55
N SER A 300 6.14 9.63 1.31
CA SER A 300 6.99 9.31 2.46
C SER A 300 6.16 8.65 3.57
N ASP A 301 4.94 9.13 3.83
CA ASP A 301 4.01 8.54 4.80
C ASP A 301 3.48 7.18 4.31
N MET A 302 3.17 7.06 3.01
CA MET A 302 2.78 5.78 2.42
C MET A 302 3.89 4.74 2.56
N PHE A 303 5.13 5.15 2.31
CA PHE A 303 6.29 4.27 2.42
C PHE A 303 6.57 3.90 3.88
N ALA A 304 6.52 4.85 4.82
CA ALA A 304 6.60 4.60 6.26
C ALA A 304 5.55 3.57 6.73
N ALA A 305 4.34 3.63 6.18
CA ALA A 305 3.30 2.64 6.45
C ALA A 305 3.71 1.23 6.00
N MET A 306 4.29 1.11 4.79
CA MET A 306 4.82 -0.16 4.28
C MET A 306 6.03 -0.63 5.07
N GLU A 307 6.94 0.24 5.47
CA GLU A 307 8.08 -0.14 6.32
C GLU A 307 7.65 -0.50 7.74
N GLY A 308 6.45 -0.09 8.17
CA GLY A 308 5.98 -0.34 9.53
C GLY A 308 6.72 0.51 10.56
N TYR A 309 7.17 1.72 10.19
CA TYR A 309 7.93 2.61 11.05
C TYR A 309 7.57 4.07 10.76
N ALA A 310 7.07 4.80 11.77
CA ALA A 310 6.67 6.21 11.66
C ALA A 310 7.74 7.18 12.18
N GLY A 311 9.00 6.74 12.28
CA GLY A 311 10.10 7.59 12.73
C GLY A 311 10.61 8.49 11.61
N GLU A 312 11.91 8.42 11.34
CA GLU A 312 12.54 9.22 10.28
C GLU A 312 11.93 8.90 8.90
N ARG A 313 11.66 9.96 8.13
CA ARG A 313 11.12 9.85 6.77
C ARG A 313 12.19 9.31 5.85
N SER A 314 11.83 8.30 5.07
CA SER A 314 12.71 7.72 4.06
C SER A 314 12.99 8.72 2.95
N ALA A 315 14.26 8.95 2.65
CA ALA A 315 14.67 9.75 1.50
C ALA A 315 14.13 9.17 0.19
N PHE A 316 13.92 10.04 -0.79
CA PHE A 316 13.30 9.67 -2.06
C PHE A 316 14.04 8.53 -2.77
N VAL A 317 15.37 8.66 -2.91
CA VAL A 317 16.24 7.67 -3.55
C VAL A 317 16.05 6.28 -2.93
N ARG A 318 16.07 6.20 -1.60
CA ARG A 318 15.91 4.94 -0.86
C ARG A 318 14.53 4.34 -1.11
N MET A 319 13.47 5.16 -1.06
CA MET A 319 12.11 4.71 -1.37
C MET A 319 12.02 4.15 -2.81
N ALA A 320 12.54 4.89 -3.80
CA ALA A 320 12.52 4.48 -5.20
C ALA A 320 13.26 3.15 -5.42
N ASN A 321 14.46 3.00 -4.85
CA ASN A 321 15.27 1.78 -4.96
C ASN A 321 14.60 0.57 -4.31
N LEU A 322 13.99 0.74 -3.14
CA LEU A 322 13.27 -0.33 -2.45
C LEU A 322 11.95 -0.68 -3.17
N LEU A 323 11.34 0.28 -3.85
CA LEU A 323 10.20 0.08 -4.74
C LEU A 323 10.59 -0.48 -6.12
N LYS A 324 11.90 -0.58 -6.42
CA LYS A 324 12.46 -0.99 -7.72
C LYS A 324 12.04 -0.06 -8.87
N ILE A 325 11.99 1.23 -8.60
CA ILE A 325 11.71 2.28 -9.58
C ILE A 325 13.07 2.83 -10.05
N PRO A 326 13.44 2.64 -11.32
CA PRO A 326 14.67 3.22 -11.85
C PRO A 326 14.50 4.73 -11.92
N THR A 327 15.46 5.46 -11.36
CA THR A 327 15.49 6.92 -11.37
C THR A 327 16.71 7.41 -12.15
N ALA A 328 16.61 8.63 -12.69
CA ALA A 328 17.69 9.31 -13.36
C ALA A 328 17.51 10.81 -13.16
N TYR A 329 18.63 11.54 -13.05
CA TYR A 329 18.65 13.00 -12.97
C TYR A 329 17.69 13.58 -11.91
N LEU A 330 17.76 13.04 -10.68
CA LEU A 330 17.06 13.62 -9.51
C LEU A 330 17.57 15.03 -9.21
N HIS A 331 16.78 15.88 -8.56
CA HIS A 331 16.96 17.33 -8.51
C HIS A 331 16.69 18.03 -9.84
N ASN A 332 15.79 17.43 -10.61
CA ASN A 332 15.07 18.06 -11.70
C ASN A 332 13.59 17.94 -11.32
N ALA A 333 12.93 19.06 -11.06
CA ALA A 333 11.59 19.04 -10.50
C ALA A 333 10.59 18.21 -11.34
N GLY A 334 10.74 18.22 -12.67
CA GLY A 334 9.90 17.41 -13.57
C GLY A 334 10.11 15.91 -13.39
N ASN A 335 11.37 15.48 -13.29
CA ASN A 335 11.70 14.07 -13.05
C ASN A 335 11.26 13.63 -11.66
N ASP A 336 11.48 14.46 -10.63
CA ASP A 336 11.12 14.14 -9.25
C ASP A 336 9.60 14.01 -9.06
N ALA A 337 8.82 14.90 -9.70
CA ALA A 337 7.37 14.77 -9.76
C ALA A 337 6.94 13.46 -10.47
N HIS A 338 7.57 13.11 -11.59
CA HIS A 338 7.29 11.87 -12.32
C HIS A 338 7.54 10.63 -11.44
N TYR A 339 8.74 10.51 -10.89
CA TYR A 339 9.10 9.35 -10.08
C TYR A 339 8.31 9.28 -8.76
N THR A 340 7.92 10.43 -8.20
CA THR A 340 6.99 10.51 -7.06
C THR A 340 5.62 9.93 -7.43
N LEU A 341 5.07 10.27 -8.59
CA LEU A 341 3.80 9.70 -9.04
C LEU A 341 3.91 8.19 -9.31
N LEU A 342 5.02 7.74 -9.90
CA LEU A 342 5.29 6.31 -10.09
C LEU A 342 5.36 5.56 -8.75
N ALA A 343 6.02 6.13 -7.75
CA ALA A 343 6.10 5.55 -6.41
C ALA A 343 4.71 5.42 -5.76
N MET A 344 3.92 6.49 -5.83
CA MET A 344 2.52 6.48 -5.37
C MET A 344 1.72 5.39 -6.09
N LYS A 345 1.77 5.36 -7.43
CA LYS A 345 1.07 4.37 -8.26
C LYS A 345 1.49 2.94 -7.94
N ALA A 346 2.78 2.68 -7.73
CA ALA A 346 3.31 1.36 -7.39
C ALA A 346 2.78 0.86 -6.04
N MET A 347 2.64 1.76 -5.06
CA MET A 347 2.05 1.45 -3.75
C MET A 347 0.52 1.34 -3.81
N ALA A 348 -0.14 2.21 -4.58
CA ALA A 348 -1.60 2.26 -4.67
C ALA A 348 -2.20 1.13 -5.52
N SER A 349 -1.45 0.60 -6.50
CA SER A 349 -1.92 -0.46 -7.41
C SER A 349 -1.72 -1.87 -6.87
N GLY A 350 -0.85 -2.07 -5.88
CA GLY A 350 -0.57 -3.40 -5.31
C GLY A 350 -1.67 -3.91 -4.38
N ASN A 351 -1.45 -5.07 -3.75
CA ASN A 351 -2.37 -5.69 -2.77
C ASN A 351 -2.61 -4.83 -1.51
N GLN A 352 -3.32 -5.33 -0.50
CA GLN A 352 -3.36 -4.65 0.81
C GLN A 352 -1.96 -4.46 1.39
N LEU A 353 -1.78 -3.41 2.19
CA LEU A 353 -0.48 -2.95 2.67
C LEU A 353 0.38 -4.08 3.25
N ASP A 354 -0.19 -4.92 4.12
CA ASP A 354 0.59 -5.98 4.76
C ASP A 354 0.93 -7.13 3.80
N VAL A 355 0.08 -7.36 2.79
CA VAL A 355 0.34 -8.34 1.72
C VAL A 355 1.49 -7.82 0.87
N GLN A 356 1.41 -6.56 0.43
CA GLN A 356 2.48 -5.92 -0.34
C GLN A 356 3.81 -5.92 0.41
N ARG A 357 3.81 -5.63 1.72
CA ARG A 357 5.03 -5.68 2.53
C ARG A 357 5.68 -7.07 2.47
N GLU A 358 4.90 -8.13 2.71
CA GLU A 358 5.45 -9.50 2.70
C GLU A 358 5.84 -9.97 1.29
N GLU A 359 5.14 -9.51 0.24
CA GLU A 359 5.50 -9.80 -1.16
C GLU A 359 6.81 -9.11 -1.56
N ARG A 360 7.01 -7.85 -1.14
CA ARG A 360 8.22 -7.07 -1.47
C ARG A 360 9.42 -7.50 -0.64
N TRP A 361 9.22 -7.73 0.66
CA TRP A 361 10.29 -8.00 1.62
C TRP A 361 9.97 -9.23 2.47
N PRO A 362 9.92 -10.43 1.86
CA PRO A 362 9.58 -11.65 2.56
C PRO A 362 10.54 -11.90 3.72
N HIS A 363 10.01 -12.24 4.89
CA HIS A 363 10.82 -12.54 6.09
C HIS A 363 11.66 -11.38 6.67
N HIS A 364 11.42 -10.13 6.28
CA HIS A 364 12.17 -8.96 6.81
C HIS A 364 11.60 -8.41 8.13
N ASN A 365 10.44 -8.90 8.56
CA ASN A 365 9.82 -8.53 9.84
C ASN A 365 10.30 -9.45 10.97
N LYS A 366 11.56 -9.26 11.41
CA LYS A 366 12.23 -10.05 12.47
C LYS A 366 12.17 -9.43 13.88
N GLY A 367 11.46 -8.31 14.05
CA GLY A 367 11.47 -7.56 15.32
C GLY A 367 10.95 -8.35 16.54
N ASP A 368 11.50 -8.00 17.69
CA ASP A 368 11.18 -8.62 18.99
C ASP A 368 9.78 -8.22 19.48
N VAL A 369 9.03 -9.16 20.04
CA VAL A 369 7.62 -8.93 20.48
C VAL A 369 7.54 -7.94 21.67
N ILE A 370 8.67 -7.60 22.27
CA ILE A 370 8.79 -6.84 23.51
C ILE A 370 8.60 -5.33 23.29
N THR A 371 9.01 -4.79 22.15
CA THR A 371 8.87 -3.36 21.84
C THR A 371 7.68 -3.14 20.91
N PRO A 372 6.62 -2.39 21.34
CA PRO A 372 5.46 -2.14 20.50
C PRO A 372 5.84 -1.52 19.15
N GLY A 373 5.29 -2.04 18.05
CA GLY A 373 5.60 -1.62 16.68
C GLY A 373 6.90 -2.17 16.08
N SER A 374 7.88 -2.63 16.88
CA SER A 374 9.17 -3.12 16.36
C SER A 374 9.04 -4.40 15.52
N ALA A 375 8.04 -5.24 15.80
CA ALA A 375 7.75 -6.45 15.03
C ALA A 375 7.13 -6.18 13.64
N LEU A 376 6.70 -4.93 13.36
CA LEU A 376 6.22 -4.50 12.05
C LEU A 376 7.30 -3.85 11.21
N LYS A 377 8.30 -3.24 11.85
CA LYS A 377 9.40 -2.59 11.16
C LYS A 377 10.13 -3.61 10.27
N VAL A 378 10.19 -3.30 8.98
CA VAL A 378 10.99 -4.02 8.01
C VAL A 378 12.46 -3.74 8.32
N GLN A 379 13.25 -4.80 8.45
CA GLN A 379 14.69 -4.69 8.69
C GLN A 379 15.41 -5.03 7.39
N PHE A 380 15.97 -4.02 6.75
CA PHE A 380 16.80 -4.16 5.56
C PHE A 380 18.23 -4.49 5.95
N ASN A 381 18.90 -5.28 5.11
CA ASN A 381 20.33 -5.48 5.22
C ASN A 381 21.06 -4.29 4.57
N ALA A 382 22.30 -4.03 4.96
CA ALA A 382 23.08 -2.89 4.45
C ALA A 382 23.17 -2.86 2.92
N TRP A 383 23.35 -4.02 2.28
CA TRP A 383 23.43 -4.14 0.81
C TRP A 383 22.11 -3.92 0.08
N GLU A 384 20.98 -3.88 0.78
CA GLU A 384 19.66 -3.53 0.21
C GLU A 384 19.40 -2.03 0.28
N GLU A 385 20.17 -1.31 1.11
CA GLU A 385 20.06 0.13 1.31
C GLU A 385 21.13 0.92 0.55
N GLU A 386 22.27 0.31 0.20
CA GLU A 386 23.38 0.96 -0.52
C GLU A 386 23.43 0.61 -2.02
N GLU A 387 23.58 1.62 -2.88
CA GLU A 387 23.76 1.46 -4.34
C GLU A 387 25.15 0.89 -4.73
N ASP A 388 26.17 1.10 -3.88
CA ASP A 388 27.59 0.88 -4.23
C ASP A 388 28.20 -0.43 -3.72
N TYR A 389 27.41 -1.36 -3.16
CA TYR A 389 27.98 -2.61 -2.62
C TYR A 389 28.55 -3.56 -3.70
N SER A 390 28.23 -3.32 -4.98
CA SER A 390 28.63 -4.15 -6.13
C SER A 390 30.12 -4.03 -6.53
N ASP A 391 30.87 -3.06 -6.01
CA ASP A 391 32.24 -2.77 -6.49
C ASP A 391 33.36 -3.13 -5.50
N THR A 392 33.06 -3.88 -4.42
CA THR A 392 34.07 -4.35 -3.46
C THR A 392 34.39 -5.85 -3.53
N GLU A 393 33.68 -6.62 -4.35
CA GLU A 393 33.96 -8.06 -4.53
C GLU A 393 35.17 -8.37 -5.46
N GLY A 394 36.00 -7.37 -5.76
CA GLY A 394 37.21 -7.50 -6.59
C GLY A 394 38.51 -7.02 -5.97
N VAL A 395 38.51 -6.38 -4.79
CA VAL A 395 39.72 -5.78 -4.20
C VAL A 395 39.80 -6.06 -2.70
N MET A 396 40.06 -7.31 -2.31
CA MET A 396 40.87 -7.61 -1.12
C MET A 396 41.63 -8.92 -1.33
N ALA A 397 42.73 -8.81 -2.09
CA ALA A 397 43.86 -9.68 -1.86
C ALA A 397 44.56 -9.25 -0.56
N SER A 398 44.70 -10.20 0.37
CA SER A 398 45.69 -10.27 1.43
C SER A 398 45.78 -9.11 2.44
N SER A 399 45.12 -9.28 3.59
CA SER A 399 45.75 -9.04 4.90
C SER A 399 44.88 -9.59 6.03
N ILE A 400 45.26 -10.75 6.57
CA ILE A 400 44.74 -11.27 7.83
C ILE A 400 45.64 -10.74 8.96
N PRO A 401 45.12 -10.02 9.96
CA PRO A 401 45.76 -9.95 11.27
C PRO A 401 45.12 -10.98 12.21
N HIS A 402 46.00 -11.78 12.81
CA HIS A 402 45.74 -12.71 13.90
C HIS A 402 44.91 -12.10 15.04
N HIS A 403 43.76 -12.71 15.38
CA HIS A 403 43.48 -13.23 16.72
C HIS A 403 42.14 -13.98 16.75
N GLU A 404 42.17 -15.15 17.42
CA GLU A 404 41.02 -15.89 17.97
C GLU A 404 40.03 -16.55 17.01
N VAL A 405 40.39 -17.76 16.56
CA VAL A 405 39.42 -18.84 16.32
C VAL A 405 39.91 -20.06 17.10
N GLU A 406 39.38 -20.23 18.30
CA GLU A 406 39.37 -21.51 19.00
C GLU A 406 37.95 -22.07 18.89
N VAL A 407 37.86 -23.39 18.71
CA VAL A 407 36.63 -24.20 18.65
C VAL A 407 35.91 -24.26 17.29
N ALA A 408 36.45 -25.07 16.37
CA ALA A 408 35.67 -26.06 15.61
C ALA A 408 36.56 -26.88 14.65
N THR A 409 37.45 -27.71 15.20
CA THR A 409 38.07 -28.79 14.40
C THR A 409 38.09 -30.07 15.22
N LYS A 410 36.96 -30.78 15.19
CA LYS A 410 36.93 -32.19 15.57
C LYS A 410 35.93 -32.89 14.68
N LEU A 411 36.40 -33.24 13.49
CA LEU A 411 35.94 -34.34 12.65
C LEU A 411 36.76 -34.27 11.36
N MET A 412 37.84 -35.06 11.30
CA MET A 412 38.53 -35.61 10.14
C MET A 412 40.03 -35.75 10.43
N SER A 413 40.40 -36.87 11.06
CA SER A 413 41.71 -37.52 10.93
C SER A 413 41.66 -38.81 11.75
N ILE A 414 41.37 -39.93 11.09
CA ILE A 414 41.87 -41.23 11.52
C ILE A 414 42.55 -41.81 10.27
N ASP A 415 43.83 -42.08 10.47
CA ASP A 415 44.81 -42.52 9.48
C ASP A 415 44.54 -43.93 8.94
N ASP A 416 45.13 -44.16 7.76
CA ASP A 416 45.35 -45.45 7.13
C ASP A 416 46.15 -46.42 8.02
N GLU A 417 45.71 -47.68 8.11
CA GLU A 417 46.61 -48.83 8.14
C GLU A 417 45.88 -50.13 7.70
N GLU A 418 46.29 -50.62 6.53
CA GLU A 418 46.55 -52.01 6.13
C GLU A 418 45.61 -53.19 6.52
N ILE A 419 45.20 -53.89 5.44
CA ILE A 419 45.38 -55.34 5.21
C ILE A 419 44.24 -56.32 5.59
N LYS A 420 43.72 -56.94 4.51
CA LYS A 420 43.32 -58.35 4.28
C LYS A 420 41.88 -58.85 4.47
N ASP A 421 41.47 -59.48 3.36
CA ASP A 421 40.81 -60.78 3.22
C ASP A 421 39.29 -60.94 3.43
N GLU A 422 38.72 -61.57 2.38
CA GLU A 422 37.71 -62.64 2.41
C GLU A 422 36.29 -62.30 2.92
N GLU A 423 35.32 -62.23 2.01
CA GLU A 423 34.42 -63.32 1.60
C GLU A 423 33.12 -63.39 2.40
N MET A 424 32.03 -63.51 1.63
CA MET A 424 30.84 -64.32 1.91
C MET A 424 29.80 -63.91 2.98
N LEU A 425 28.54 -63.88 2.48
CA LEU A 425 27.29 -64.36 3.11
C LEU A 425 26.78 -63.49 4.30
N TRP A 426 25.57 -62.92 4.30
CA TRP A 426 24.25 -63.36 3.87
C TRP A 426 23.36 -62.15 3.55
#